data_AF-A0A654LVP3-F1
#
_entry.id   AF-A0A654LVP3-F1
#
_cell.length_a   1.000
_cell.length_b   1.000
_cell.length_c   1.000
_cell.angle_alpha   90.00
_cell.angle_beta   90.00
_cell.angle_gamma   90.00
#
_symmetry.space_group_name_H-M   'P 1'
#
loop_
_entity.id
_entity.type
_entity.pdbx_description
1 polymer ?
#
loop_
_entity_poly.entity_id
_entity_poly.type
_entity_poly.pdbx_seq_one_letter_code
_entity_poly.pdbx_strand_id
1 'polypeptide(L)'
;MPNGKTAWYLILYSTRKKTYFPAADFYEITRSPNAPEHIGTSGMTQPPVHALSCYYIHQNSEHKLETTTFLKNILPKLMNFHRYLLTDRDPEESGLVTILHPWESGEDDSPIWDQTLSRISFTKSDLPDFKRLDIIAVGASETIPSDDEYNKFIYMIEIMKKCHLK
;
A
#
# COMPACT_ATOMS: atom_id res chain seq x y z
N MET A 1 -10.96 -15.31 -0.38
CA MET A 1 -10.64 -15.23 -1.81
C MET A 1 -10.02 -16.54 -2.26
N PRO A 2 -10.34 -17.04 -3.46
CA PRO A 2 -10.19 -18.47 -3.78
C PRO A 2 -8.75 -18.94 -4.02
N ASN A 3 -7.78 -18.04 -4.17
CA ASN A 3 -6.46 -18.38 -4.74
C ASN A 3 -5.29 -18.33 -3.76
N GLY A 4 -5.52 -18.11 -2.46
CA GLY A 4 -4.46 -18.04 -1.44
C GLY A 4 -3.50 -16.84 -1.55
N LYS A 5 -3.50 -16.13 -2.68
CA LYS A 5 -2.81 -14.85 -2.88
C LYS A 5 -3.62 -13.75 -2.23
N THR A 6 -3.27 -13.40 -1.01
CA THR A 6 -3.79 -12.18 -0.38
C THR A 6 -2.80 -11.08 -0.73
N ALA A 7 -3.10 -10.29 -1.76
CA ALA A 7 -2.47 -9.00 -1.89
C ALA A 7 -3.00 -8.15 -0.73
N TRP A 8 -2.13 -7.85 0.23
CA TRP A 8 -2.49 -7.02 1.37
C TRP A 8 -2.43 -5.58 0.92
N TYR A 9 -3.62 -5.03 0.69
CA TYR A 9 -3.79 -3.65 0.34
C TYR A 9 -3.97 -2.83 1.61
N LEU A 10 -3.00 -1.97 1.94
CA LEU A 10 -2.90 -1.48 3.32
C LEU A 10 -3.78 -0.27 3.64
N ILE A 11 -4.08 0.58 2.66
CA ILE A 11 -5.00 1.69 2.92
C ILE A 11 -6.43 1.19 2.72
N LEU A 12 -7.17 1.10 3.82
CA LEU A 12 -8.61 0.85 3.82
C LEU A 12 -9.34 2.19 3.78
N TYR A 13 -10.19 2.38 2.78
CA TYR A 13 -10.93 3.62 2.62
C TYR A 13 -12.28 3.55 3.32
N SER A 14 -12.63 4.63 4.04
CA SER A 14 -13.95 4.77 4.62
C SER A 14 -15.02 4.87 3.53
N THR A 15 -16.09 4.09 3.66
CA THR A 15 -17.27 4.20 2.79
C THR A 15 -18.09 5.48 3.06
N ARG A 16 -17.79 6.21 4.14
CA ARG A 16 -18.58 7.37 4.60
C ARG A 16 -17.95 8.73 4.33
N LYS A 17 -16.63 8.81 4.16
CA LYS A 17 -15.91 10.09 3.99
C LYS A 17 -14.87 9.98 2.89
N LYS A 18 -14.89 10.92 1.95
CA LYS A 18 -13.87 11.10 0.91
C LYS A 18 -13.06 12.37 1.18
N THR A 19 -12.11 12.29 2.11
CA THR A 19 -11.26 13.42 2.52
C THR A 19 -9.78 13.20 2.17
N TYR A 20 -9.47 12.15 1.43
CA TYR A 20 -8.12 11.77 1.04
C TYR A 20 -8.08 11.50 -0.45
N PHE A 21 -7.03 11.97 -1.11
CA PHE A 21 -6.70 11.62 -2.48
C PHE A 21 -5.27 11.03 -2.49
N PRO A 22 -5.01 9.96 -3.26
CA PRO A 22 -5.97 9.22 -4.09
C PRO A 22 -6.95 8.40 -3.25
N ALA A 23 -8.23 8.41 -3.64
CA ALA A 23 -9.30 7.66 -2.97
C ALA A 23 -9.42 6.23 -3.54
N ALA A 24 -10.20 5.36 -2.88
CA ALA A 24 -10.37 3.96 -3.30
C ALA A 24 -10.75 3.76 -4.78
N ASP A 25 -11.66 4.58 -5.29
CA ASP A 25 -12.12 4.54 -6.68
C ASP A 25 -11.00 4.91 -7.65
N PHE A 26 -10.07 5.78 -7.25
CA PHE A 26 -8.91 6.12 -8.06
C PHE A 26 -8.04 4.91 -8.34
N TYR A 27 -7.87 3.96 -7.42
CA TYR A 27 -6.94 2.83 -7.62
C TYR A 27 -7.48 1.74 -8.56
N GLU A 28 -8.79 1.72 -8.82
CA GLU A 28 -9.43 0.72 -9.69
C GLU A 28 -9.04 -0.73 -9.34
N ILE A 29 -8.95 -1.04 -8.04
CA ILE A 29 -8.45 -2.35 -7.57
C ILE A 29 -9.20 -3.55 -8.16
N THR A 30 -10.45 -3.38 -8.57
CA THR A 30 -11.30 -4.42 -9.16
C THR A 30 -10.75 -4.98 -10.47
N ARG A 31 -9.73 -4.33 -11.06
CA ARG A 31 -8.91 -4.86 -12.16
C ARG A 31 -8.09 -6.07 -11.74
N SER A 32 -7.76 -6.20 -10.46
CA SER A 32 -7.07 -7.35 -9.87
C SER A 32 -8.06 -8.45 -9.50
N PRO A 33 -7.85 -9.72 -9.92
CA PRO A 33 -8.68 -10.84 -9.48
C PRO A 33 -8.51 -11.15 -7.98
N ASN A 34 -7.48 -10.59 -7.33
CA ASN A 34 -7.21 -10.75 -5.91
C ASN A 34 -7.74 -9.58 -5.06
N ALA A 35 -8.53 -8.68 -5.66
CA ALA A 35 -9.13 -7.56 -4.93
C ALA A 35 -10.31 -7.99 -4.05
N PRO A 36 -10.44 -7.42 -2.84
CA PRO A 36 -11.61 -7.67 -2.00
C PRO A 36 -12.88 -7.06 -2.63
N GLU A 37 -14.00 -7.79 -2.56
CA GLU A 37 -15.26 -7.40 -3.22
C GLU A 37 -15.98 -6.23 -2.55
N HIS A 38 -15.81 -6.05 -1.24
CA HIS A 38 -16.66 -5.15 -0.44
C HIS A 38 -15.91 -4.01 0.25
N ILE A 39 -14.60 -3.91 0.02
CA ILE A 39 -13.74 -2.94 0.71
C ILE A 39 -12.86 -2.26 -0.33
N GLY A 40 -12.93 -0.93 -0.40
CA GLY A 40 -12.01 -0.14 -1.22
C GLY A 40 -10.62 -0.11 -0.60
N THR A 41 -9.60 -0.43 -1.39
CA THR A 41 -8.21 -0.47 -0.95
C THR A 41 -7.27 0.21 -1.96
N SER A 42 -6.00 0.41 -1.61
CA SER A 42 -5.03 1.15 -2.45
C SER A 42 -4.32 0.34 -3.53
N GLY A 43 -4.44 -0.99 -3.58
CA GLY A 43 -3.62 -1.74 -4.54
C GLY A 43 -2.15 -1.98 -4.10
N MET A 44 -1.71 -1.39 -2.98
CA MET A 44 -0.31 -1.37 -2.51
C MET A 44 -0.12 -1.96 -1.11
N THR A 45 1.09 -2.46 -0.82
CA THR A 45 1.50 -2.95 0.52
C THR A 45 2.17 -1.84 1.34
N GLN A 46 2.49 -2.07 2.62
CA GLN A 46 3.54 -1.33 3.36
C GLN A 46 4.35 -2.29 4.29
N PRO A 47 5.34 -1.82 5.09
CA PRO A 47 6.19 -2.69 5.89
C PRO A 47 5.45 -3.67 6.83
N PRO A 48 5.92 -4.92 6.96
CA PRO A 48 5.19 -5.99 7.62
C PRO A 48 5.31 -6.00 9.16
N VAL A 49 4.91 -4.93 9.82
CA VAL A 49 4.99 -4.81 11.31
C VAL A 49 3.90 -5.59 12.06
N HIS A 50 2.89 -6.11 11.36
CA HIS A 50 1.70 -6.75 11.95
C HIS A 50 2.00 -7.92 12.89
N ALA A 51 2.95 -8.80 12.53
CA ALA A 51 3.30 -9.96 13.35
C ALA A 51 3.94 -9.54 14.67
N LEU A 52 4.81 -8.52 14.61
CA LEU A 52 5.44 -7.92 15.79
C LEU A 52 4.39 -7.25 16.69
N SER A 53 3.45 -6.50 16.11
CA SER A 53 2.34 -5.91 16.86
C SER A 53 1.49 -6.97 17.57
N CYS A 54 1.13 -8.06 16.88
CA CYS A 54 0.38 -9.17 17.48
C CYS A 54 1.15 -9.83 18.64
N TYR A 55 2.46 -10.01 18.48
CA TYR A 55 3.33 -10.53 19.53
C TYR A 55 3.30 -9.63 20.77
N TYR A 56 3.53 -8.33 20.61
CA TYR A 56 3.54 -7.39 21.74
C TYR A 56 2.17 -7.24 22.41
N ILE A 57 1.08 -7.25 21.64
CA ILE A 57 -0.28 -7.26 22.19
C ILE A 57 -0.47 -8.48 23.09
N HIS A 58 -0.10 -9.68 22.61
CA HIS A 58 -0.22 -10.88 23.41
C HIS A 58 0.68 -10.85 24.65
N GLN A 59 1.93 -10.43 24.51
CA GLN A 59 2.89 -10.37 25.62
C GLN A 59 2.42 -9.45 26.75
N ASN A 60 1.86 -8.29 26.41
CA ASN A 60 1.44 -7.28 27.38
C ASN A 60 -0.02 -7.43 27.86
N SER A 61 -0.81 -8.31 27.26
CA SER A 61 -2.21 -8.50 27.65
C SER A 61 -2.37 -9.30 28.94
N GLU A 62 -3.24 -8.82 29.83
CA GLU A 62 -3.73 -9.58 30.99
C GLU A 62 -4.71 -10.70 30.57
N HIS A 63 -5.35 -10.56 29.40
CA HIS A 63 -6.32 -11.51 28.84
C HIS A 63 -5.63 -12.55 27.92
N LYS A 64 -4.78 -13.41 28.52
CA LYS A 64 -3.97 -14.37 27.76
C LYS A 64 -4.77 -15.37 26.93
N LEU A 65 -5.92 -15.83 27.42
CA LEU A 65 -6.75 -16.80 26.71
C LEU A 65 -7.35 -16.20 25.43
N GLU A 66 -7.86 -14.97 25.51
CA GLU A 66 -8.45 -14.25 24.38
C GLU A 66 -7.39 -13.92 23.33
N THR A 67 -6.24 -13.39 23.76
CA THR A 67 -5.14 -13.07 22.84
C THR A 67 -4.53 -14.32 22.21
N THR A 68 -4.42 -15.44 22.92
CA THR A 68 -4.01 -16.73 22.33
C THR A 68 -4.98 -17.19 21.26
N THR A 69 -6.28 -17.05 21.50
CA THR A 69 -7.33 -17.40 20.53
C THR A 69 -7.26 -16.51 19.29
N PHE A 70 -7.06 -15.20 19.48
CA PHE A 70 -6.81 -14.27 18.39
C PHE A 70 -5.55 -14.64 17.57
N LEU A 71 -4.44 -14.96 18.24
CA LEU A 71 -3.19 -15.37 17.59
C LEU A 71 -3.39 -16.60 16.70
N LYS A 72 -4.11 -17.62 17.19
CA LYS A 72 -4.45 -18.82 16.39
C LYS A 72 -5.23 -18.47 15.12
N ASN A 73 -6.11 -17.47 15.19
CA ASN A 73 -6.95 -17.06 14.07
C ASN A 73 -6.20 -16.16 13.06
N ILE A 74 -5.27 -15.33 13.52
CA ILE A 74 -4.55 -14.37 12.66
C ILE A 74 -3.27 -14.96 12.04
N LEU A 75 -2.63 -15.93 12.71
CA LEU A 75 -1.35 -16.50 12.27
C LEU A 75 -1.36 -17.02 10.83
N PRO A 76 -2.38 -17.77 10.35
CA PRO A 76 -2.41 -18.20 8.94
C PRO A 76 -2.46 -17.03 7.95
N LYS A 77 -3.13 -15.93 8.32
CA LYS A 77 -3.23 -14.72 7.50
C LYS A 77 -1.89 -13.98 7.43
N LEU A 78 -1.20 -13.86 8.57
CA LEU A 78 0.16 -13.31 8.64
C LEU A 78 1.13 -14.17 7.80
N MET A 79 1.04 -15.48 7.89
CA MET A 79 1.91 -16.36 7.08
C MET A 79 1.68 -16.21 5.59
N ASN A 80 0.43 -16.05 5.14
CA ASN A 80 0.14 -15.76 3.74
C ASN A 80 0.68 -14.39 3.31
N PHE A 81 0.67 -13.38 4.20
CA PHE A 81 1.28 -12.08 3.89
C PHE A 81 2.79 -12.18 3.71
N HIS A 82 3.49 -12.81 4.67
CA HIS A 82 4.93 -12.99 4.56
C HIS A 82 5.31 -13.83 3.33
N ARG A 83 4.52 -14.85 2.99
CA ARG A 83 4.73 -15.63 1.77
C ARG A 83 4.58 -14.78 0.51
N TYR A 84 3.59 -13.89 0.43
CA TYR A 84 3.46 -12.94 -0.68
C TYR A 84 4.70 -12.05 -0.81
N LEU A 85 5.24 -11.53 0.30
CA LEU A 85 6.45 -10.70 0.27
C LEU A 85 7.69 -11.49 -0.17
N LEU A 86 7.81 -12.76 0.22
CA LEU A 86 8.95 -13.61 -0.14
C LEU A 86 8.82 -14.27 -1.51
N THR A 87 7.71 -14.07 -2.22
CA THR A 87 7.48 -14.70 -3.53
C THR A 87 7.13 -13.65 -4.57
N ASP A 88 5.94 -13.06 -4.52
CA ASP A 88 5.51 -12.06 -5.50
C ASP A 88 6.31 -10.74 -5.41
N ARG A 89 6.99 -10.44 -4.29
CA ARG A 89 7.89 -9.27 -4.14
C ARG A 89 9.38 -9.58 -4.13
N ASP A 90 9.75 -10.86 -4.15
CA ASP A 90 11.14 -11.30 -4.29
C ASP A 90 11.17 -12.51 -5.24
N PRO A 91 10.75 -12.33 -6.51
CA PRO A 91 10.72 -13.43 -7.47
C PRO A 91 12.12 -14.01 -7.72
N GLU A 92 13.16 -13.25 -7.37
CA GLU A 92 14.55 -13.59 -7.65
C GLU A 92 15.22 -14.31 -6.48
N GLU A 93 14.47 -14.56 -5.40
CA GLU A 93 14.93 -15.21 -4.18
C GLU A 93 16.18 -14.56 -3.57
N SER A 94 16.24 -13.22 -3.64
CA SER A 94 17.38 -12.43 -3.18
C SER A 94 17.43 -12.25 -1.66
N GLY A 95 16.29 -12.46 -0.98
CA GLY A 95 16.08 -12.12 0.42
C GLY A 95 15.69 -10.66 0.64
N LEU A 96 15.44 -9.88 -0.43
CA LEU A 96 15.05 -8.47 -0.38
C LEU A 96 13.66 -8.26 -1.00
N VAL A 97 12.82 -7.48 -0.33
CA VAL A 97 11.47 -7.14 -0.82
C VAL A 97 11.55 -6.00 -1.82
N THR A 98 11.08 -6.24 -3.05
CA THR A 98 10.91 -5.22 -4.07
C THR A 98 9.67 -4.37 -3.78
N ILE A 99 9.88 -3.05 -3.74
CA ILE A 99 8.80 -2.08 -3.65
C ILE A 99 8.64 -1.35 -4.98
N LEU A 100 7.38 -1.16 -5.37
CA LEU A 100 7.01 -0.64 -6.70
C LEU A 100 6.61 0.83 -6.65
N HIS A 101 6.36 1.36 -5.45
CA HIS A 101 5.94 2.74 -5.21
C HIS A 101 6.52 3.24 -3.88
N PRO A 102 7.01 4.50 -3.78
CA PRO A 102 7.56 5.05 -2.53
C PRO A 102 6.65 4.88 -1.31
N TRP A 103 5.34 5.07 -1.48
CA TRP A 103 4.34 4.84 -0.42
C TRP A 103 4.33 3.43 0.19
N GLU A 104 4.89 2.43 -0.49
CA GLU A 104 5.05 1.08 0.07
C GLU A 104 6.18 0.98 1.09
N SER A 105 7.07 1.95 1.14
CA SER A 105 8.11 2.04 2.18
C SER A 105 7.56 2.60 3.50
N GLY A 106 6.52 3.43 3.44
CA GLY A 106 6.07 4.25 4.57
C GLY A 106 6.90 5.51 4.79
N GLU A 107 7.89 5.77 3.93
CA GLU A 107 8.73 6.98 3.91
C GLU A 107 8.61 7.66 2.54
N ASP A 108 7.45 8.28 2.32
CA ASP A 108 6.98 8.74 1.00
C ASP A 108 7.92 9.73 0.30
N ASP A 109 8.48 10.68 1.05
CA ASP A 109 9.34 11.79 0.62
C ASP A 109 10.81 11.59 1.03
N SER A 110 11.20 10.34 1.32
CA SER A 110 12.59 10.03 1.68
C SER A 110 13.55 10.26 0.52
N PRO A 111 14.72 10.89 0.74
CA PRO A 111 15.74 11.12 -0.29
C PRO A 111 16.27 9.84 -0.96
N ILE A 112 16.02 8.67 -0.36
CA ILE A 112 16.31 7.38 -0.99
C ILE A 112 15.62 7.22 -2.34
N TRP A 113 14.49 7.91 -2.55
CA TRP A 113 13.69 7.84 -3.77
C TRP A 113 14.14 8.81 -4.86
N ASP A 114 14.88 9.87 -4.55
CA ASP A 114 15.23 10.97 -5.46
C ASP A 114 15.82 10.46 -6.78
N GLN A 115 16.83 9.58 -6.67
CA GLN A 115 17.52 9.05 -7.85
C GLN A 115 16.59 8.19 -8.70
N THR A 116 15.73 7.38 -8.09
CA THR A 116 14.79 6.52 -8.83
C THR A 116 13.67 7.33 -9.46
N LEU A 117 13.11 8.30 -8.74
CA LEU A 117 12.04 9.17 -9.20
C LEU A 117 12.51 10.13 -10.31
N SER A 118 13.78 10.53 -10.31
CA SER A 118 14.37 11.35 -11.39
C SER A 118 14.37 10.65 -12.76
N ARG A 119 14.26 9.31 -12.79
CA ARG A 119 14.22 8.52 -14.03
C ARG A 119 12.81 8.43 -14.60
N ILE A 120 11.80 8.83 -13.84
CA ILE A 120 10.41 8.83 -14.26
C ILE A 120 10.17 10.06 -15.11
N SER A 121 9.68 9.84 -16.34
CA SER A 121 9.24 10.89 -17.24
C SER A 121 7.83 10.58 -17.73
N PHE A 122 7.00 11.62 -17.79
CA PHE A 122 5.63 11.57 -18.28
C PHE A 122 5.26 12.95 -18.83
N THR A 123 4.19 13.00 -19.60
CA THR A 123 3.58 14.23 -20.11
C THR A 123 2.27 14.50 -19.37
N LYS A 124 1.76 15.73 -19.46
CA LYS A 124 0.47 16.08 -18.83
C LYS A 124 -0.68 15.18 -19.30
N SER A 125 -0.64 14.70 -20.54
CA SER A 125 -1.64 13.76 -21.08
C SER A 125 -1.58 12.36 -20.46
N ASP A 126 -0.49 12.00 -19.79
CA ASP A 126 -0.37 10.71 -19.09
C ASP A 126 -1.00 10.73 -17.69
N LEU A 127 -1.40 11.92 -17.21
CA LEU A 127 -2.03 12.11 -15.91
C LEU A 127 -3.51 12.44 -16.05
N PRO A 128 -4.37 11.88 -15.19
CA PRO A 128 -5.74 12.36 -15.05
C PRO A 128 -5.73 13.75 -14.39
N ASP A 129 -6.82 14.50 -14.55
CA ASP A 129 -7.05 15.69 -13.72
C ASP A 129 -7.37 15.27 -12.29
N PHE A 130 -6.64 15.81 -11.31
CA PHE A 130 -6.91 15.57 -9.89
C PHE A 130 -6.63 16.82 -9.04
N LYS A 131 -7.06 16.77 -7.77
CA LYS A 131 -6.78 17.80 -6.77
C LYS A 131 -6.13 17.16 -5.56
N ARG A 132 -5.04 17.77 -5.11
CA ARG A 132 -4.35 17.38 -3.88
C ARG A 132 -5.11 17.80 -2.64
N LEU A 133 -5.70 16.82 -1.96
CA LEU A 133 -6.48 17.05 -0.75
C LEU A 133 -5.61 17.19 0.50
N ASP A 134 -4.38 16.70 0.46
CA ASP A 134 -3.38 16.89 1.50
C ASP A 134 -2.97 18.36 1.63
N ILE A 135 -2.74 19.08 0.51
CA ILE A 135 -2.51 20.53 0.54
C ILE A 135 -3.69 21.28 1.19
N ILE A 136 -4.93 20.84 0.93
CA ILE A 136 -6.13 21.45 1.52
C ILE A 136 -6.21 21.17 3.03
N ALA A 137 -5.75 19.99 3.47
CA ALA A 137 -5.85 19.55 4.86
C ALA A 137 -4.78 20.17 5.76
N VAL A 138 -3.52 20.23 5.31
CA VAL A 138 -2.37 20.70 6.12
C VAL A 138 -1.78 22.03 5.67
N GLY A 139 -2.15 22.53 4.50
CA GLY A 139 -1.52 23.68 3.86
C GLY A 139 -0.22 23.28 3.13
N ALA A 140 0.11 24.03 2.08
CA ALA A 140 1.38 23.83 1.38
C ALA A 140 2.56 24.13 2.31
N SER A 141 3.50 23.20 2.41
CA SER A 141 4.68 23.30 3.29
C SER A 141 5.82 22.43 2.77
N GLU A 142 7.02 22.62 3.30
CA GLU A 142 8.19 21.77 2.99
C GLU A 142 8.09 20.36 3.61
N THR A 143 7.06 20.08 4.42
CA THR A 143 6.84 18.79 5.06
C THR A 143 5.88 17.89 4.29
N ILE A 144 5.53 18.25 3.04
CA ILE A 144 4.76 17.43 2.13
C ILE A 144 5.45 17.37 0.76
N PRO A 145 5.24 16.32 -0.04
CA PRO A 145 5.81 16.22 -1.38
C PRO A 145 5.43 17.42 -2.25
N SER A 146 6.35 17.85 -3.10
CA SER A 146 6.09 18.84 -4.14
C SER A 146 5.04 18.34 -5.16
N ASP A 147 4.48 19.24 -5.95
CA ASP A 147 3.53 18.85 -7.00
C ASP A 147 4.19 17.95 -8.06
N ASP A 148 5.48 18.15 -8.35
CA ASP A 148 6.22 17.30 -9.30
C ASP A 148 6.38 15.87 -8.78
N GLU A 149 6.76 15.70 -7.50
CA GLU A 149 6.86 14.39 -6.86
C GLU A 149 5.49 13.72 -6.77
N TYR A 150 4.46 14.47 -6.37
CA TYR A 150 3.12 13.93 -6.27
C TYR A 150 2.58 13.49 -7.64
N ASN A 151 2.86 14.25 -8.71
CA ASN A 151 2.54 13.85 -10.07
C ASN A 151 3.24 12.54 -10.47
N LYS A 152 4.50 12.33 -10.06
CA LYS A 152 5.20 11.04 -10.26
C LYS A 152 4.48 9.91 -9.53
N PHE A 153 4.05 10.11 -8.29
CA PHE A 153 3.28 9.10 -7.54
C PHE A 153 1.98 8.73 -8.28
N ILE A 154 1.23 9.73 -8.74
CA ILE A 154 0.00 9.49 -9.51
C ILE A 154 0.29 8.75 -10.82
N TYR A 155 1.33 9.16 -11.54
CA TYR A 155 1.74 8.49 -12.77
C TYR A 155 2.10 7.01 -12.54
N MET A 156 2.80 6.69 -11.45
CA MET A 156 3.14 5.32 -11.10
C MET A 156 1.88 4.48 -10.83
N ILE A 157 0.86 5.04 -10.16
CA ILE A 157 -0.43 4.36 -9.97
C ILE A 157 -1.10 4.09 -11.33
N GLU A 158 -1.09 5.04 -12.26
CA GLU A 158 -1.61 4.84 -13.62
C GLU A 158 -0.89 3.71 -14.37
N ILE A 159 0.43 3.58 -14.20
CA ILE A 159 1.18 2.42 -14.71
C ILE A 159 0.71 1.13 -14.03
N MET A 160 0.60 1.11 -12.71
CA MET A 160 0.18 -0.08 -11.96
C MET A 160 -1.19 -0.59 -12.41
N LYS A 161 -2.16 0.31 -12.67
CA LYS A 161 -3.48 -0.06 -13.23
C LYS A 161 -3.38 -0.76 -14.58
N LYS A 162 -2.47 -0.30 -15.45
CA LYS A 162 -2.25 -0.87 -16.78
C LYS A 162 -1.55 -2.23 -16.72
N CYS A 163 -0.62 -2.40 -15.78
CA CYS A 163 0.21 -3.58 -15.65
C CYS A 163 -0.43 -4.76 -14.89
N HIS A 164 -1.58 -4.58 -14.21
CA HIS A 164 -2.31 -5.66 -13.53
C HIS A 164 -2.98 -6.69 -14.48
N LEU A 165 -2.50 -6.81 -15.72
CA LEU A 165 -2.81 -7.90 -16.64
C LEU A 165 -1.82 -9.05 -16.43
N LYS A 166 -2.03 -9.85 -15.37
CA LYS A 166 -1.82 -11.32 -15.32
C LYS A 166 -2.06 -11.89 -13.92
#